data_AF-A0A379V2X0-F1
#
_entry.id   AF-A0A379V2X0-F1
#
_cell.length_a   1.000
_cell.length_b   1.000
_cell.length_c   1.000
_cell.angle_alpha   90.00
_cell.angle_beta   90.00
_cell.angle_gamma   90.00
#
_symmetry.space_group_name_H-M   'P 1'
#
loop_
_entity.id
_entity.type
_entity.pdbx_description
1 polymer ?
#
loop_
_entity_poly.entity_id
_entity_poly.type
_entity_poly.pdbx_seq_one_letter_code
_entity_poly.pdbx_strand_id
1 'polypeptide(L)'
;MTDNFYAPPHSIEAEQAVIGGLLLDDDSSERVQKVLAMLKPDSFYSRPHKILFEEITRMHREQKPVDGLTLFDELERKSLTVSVGGFAYIADIAKNTPSAANIVAYAMQVRETAMERYAINRMTEATELLYSRNGMTATQKYEAIQAIFTQLTDHAKTGSRRGLRSFGEVMEDWGW
;
A
#
# COMPACT_ATOMS: atom_id res chain seq x y z
N MET A 1 9.29 -32.21 3.21
CA MET A 1 9.21 -31.13 4.20
C MET A 1 8.76 -29.89 3.42
N THR A 2 7.50 -29.90 2.92
CA THR A 2 6.30 -29.23 3.50
C THR A 2 6.51 -27.71 3.49
N ASP A 3 5.84 -26.87 2.69
CA ASP A 3 4.48 -26.88 2.16
C ASP A 3 4.35 -26.01 0.88
N ASN A 4 3.28 -26.24 0.12
CA ASN A 4 2.59 -25.43 -0.90
C ASN A 4 3.21 -24.04 -1.23
N PHE A 5 3.41 -23.68 -2.50
CA PHE A 5 3.77 -22.29 -2.87
C PHE A 5 2.58 -21.36 -2.57
N TYR A 6 2.61 -20.80 -1.36
CA TYR A 6 1.61 -19.93 -0.76
C TYR A 6 1.38 -18.67 -1.60
N ALA A 7 0.13 -18.18 -1.58
CA ALA A 7 -0.24 -16.89 -2.18
C ALA A 7 0.75 -15.78 -1.77
N PRO A 8 1.01 -14.78 -2.63
CA PRO A 8 1.90 -13.67 -2.31
C PRO A 8 1.56 -13.04 -0.96
N PRO A 9 2.52 -12.59 -0.13
CA PRO A 9 2.25 -12.06 1.21
C PRO A 9 1.18 -10.97 1.20
N HIS A 10 0.20 -11.09 2.08
CA HIS A 10 -0.93 -10.18 2.17
C HIS A 10 -1.62 -10.28 3.54
N SER A 11 -2.46 -9.31 3.85
CA SER A 11 -3.34 -9.32 5.01
C SER A 11 -4.65 -8.64 4.64
N ILE A 12 -5.68 -9.42 4.30
CA ILE A 12 -6.98 -8.88 3.89
C ILE A 12 -7.60 -8.10 5.05
N GLU A 13 -7.43 -8.59 6.27
CA GLU A 13 -7.94 -7.97 7.49
C GLU A 13 -7.32 -6.59 7.71
N ALA A 14 -5.99 -6.45 7.52
CA ALA A 14 -5.33 -5.15 7.62
C ALA A 14 -5.77 -4.20 6.50
N GLU A 15 -5.94 -4.71 5.26
CA GLU A 15 -6.44 -3.91 4.16
C GLU A 15 -7.86 -3.38 4.41
N GLN A 16 -8.76 -4.24 4.90
CA GLN A 16 -10.12 -3.85 5.27
C GLN A 16 -10.11 -2.83 6.41
N ALA A 17 -9.28 -3.03 7.44
CA ALA A 17 -9.17 -2.09 8.54
C ALA A 17 -8.61 -0.72 8.10
N VAL A 18 -7.70 -0.68 7.12
CA VAL A 18 -7.24 0.58 6.52
C VAL A 18 -8.37 1.26 5.77
N ILE A 19 -9.05 0.56 4.85
CA ILE A 19 -10.15 1.16 4.07
C ILE A 19 -11.27 1.64 5.00
N GLY A 20 -11.73 0.82 5.94
CA GLY A 20 -12.78 1.21 6.86
C GLY A 20 -12.34 2.34 7.80
N GLY A 21 -11.06 2.37 8.21
CA GLY A 21 -10.52 3.49 8.97
C GLY A 21 -10.59 4.80 8.19
N LEU A 22 -10.27 4.79 6.88
CA LEU A 22 -10.36 5.95 6.00
C LEU A 22 -11.81 6.42 5.78
N LEU A 23 -12.80 5.52 5.91
CA LEU A 23 -14.22 5.84 5.77
C LEU A 23 -14.87 6.36 7.05
N LEU A 24 -14.23 6.15 8.21
CA LEU A 24 -14.79 6.44 9.53
C LEU A 24 -14.11 7.59 10.26
N ASP A 25 -12.83 7.84 10.00
CA ASP A 25 -12.09 8.95 10.60
C ASP A 25 -12.38 10.27 9.87
N ASP A 26 -12.06 11.38 10.52
CA ASP A 26 -12.12 12.70 9.86
C ASP A 26 -11.03 12.78 8.78
N ASP A 27 -11.42 13.20 7.56
CA ASP A 27 -10.54 13.43 6.41
C ASP A 27 -9.36 14.36 6.75
N SER A 28 -9.58 15.30 7.68
CA SER A 28 -8.58 16.26 8.14
C SER A 28 -7.64 15.68 9.22
N SER A 29 -7.88 14.45 9.68
CA SER A 29 -7.10 13.86 10.76
C SER A 29 -5.67 13.53 10.34
N GLU A 30 -4.72 13.74 11.26
CA GLU A 30 -3.29 13.45 11.02
C GLU A 30 -3.07 11.96 10.67
N ARG A 31 -3.91 11.05 11.20
CA ARG A 31 -3.84 9.61 10.93
C ARG A 31 -4.14 9.31 9.47
N VAL A 32 -5.22 9.87 8.93
CA VAL A 32 -5.62 9.69 7.53
C VAL A 32 -4.53 10.21 6.60
N GLN A 33 -4.02 11.42 6.87
CA GLN A 33 -2.94 12.02 6.09
C GLN A 33 -1.67 11.15 6.09
N LYS A 34 -1.30 10.57 7.24
CA LYS A 34 -0.18 9.61 7.35
C LYS A 34 -0.41 8.36 6.51
N VAL A 35 -1.61 7.79 6.51
CA VAL A 35 -1.94 6.59 5.72
C VAL A 35 -1.85 6.88 4.23
N LEU A 36 -2.42 8.00 3.77
CA LEU A 36 -2.40 8.39 2.36
C LEU A 36 -0.99 8.72 1.85
N ALA A 37 -0.11 9.21 2.73
CA ALA A 37 1.30 9.41 2.40
C ALA A 37 2.11 8.10 2.37
N MET A 38 1.71 7.11 3.17
CA MET A 38 2.43 5.85 3.35
C MET A 38 2.10 4.81 2.28
N LEU A 39 0.84 4.75 1.85
CA LEU A 39 0.33 3.71 0.97
C LEU A 39 0.04 4.22 -0.43
N LYS A 40 0.11 3.30 -1.39
CA LYS A 40 -0.33 3.48 -2.77
C LYS A 40 -1.40 2.45 -3.09
N PRO A 41 -2.21 2.62 -4.15
CA PRO A 41 -3.15 1.58 -4.58
C PRO A 41 -2.48 0.21 -4.73
N ASP A 42 -1.26 0.16 -5.28
CA ASP A 42 -0.50 -1.10 -5.43
C ASP A 42 0.02 -1.71 -4.12
N SER A 43 -0.07 -0.98 -3.00
CA SER A 43 0.20 -1.54 -1.67
C SER A 43 -0.85 -2.56 -1.24
N PHE A 44 -2.03 -2.58 -1.86
CA PHE A 44 -3.07 -3.56 -1.57
C PHE A 44 -2.92 -4.80 -2.46
N TYR A 45 -3.14 -5.98 -1.91
CA TYR A 45 -3.17 -7.24 -2.65
C TYR A 45 -4.52 -7.41 -3.38
N SER A 46 -5.61 -7.12 -2.68
CA SER A 46 -6.97 -7.26 -3.20
C SER A 46 -7.29 -6.20 -4.26
N ARG A 47 -7.70 -6.63 -5.47
CA ARG A 47 -8.11 -5.72 -6.54
C ARG A 47 -9.25 -4.77 -6.12
N PRO A 48 -10.33 -5.23 -5.47
CA PRO A 48 -11.32 -4.35 -4.86
C PRO A 48 -10.70 -3.25 -3.98
N HIS A 49 -9.76 -3.60 -3.10
CA HIS A 49 -9.16 -2.62 -2.18
C HIS A 49 -8.24 -1.63 -2.90
N LYS A 50 -7.54 -2.05 -3.97
CA LYS A 50 -6.80 -1.12 -4.83
C LYS A 50 -7.72 -0.03 -5.38
N ILE A 51 -8.86 -0.43 -5.93
CA ILE A 51 -9.85 0.48 -6.54
C ILE A 51 -10.42 1.42 -5.47
N LEU A 52 -10.81 0.86 -4.31
CA LEU A 52 -11.35 1.66 -3.19
C LEU A 52 -10.32 2.70 -2.71
N PHE A 53 -9.07 2.28 -2.48
CA PHE A 53 -8.03 3.19 -2.01
C PHE A 53 -7.67 4.27 -3.04
N GLU A 54 -7.62 3.91 -4.33
CA GLU A 54 -7.40 4.86 -5.41
C GLU A 54 -8.48 5.94 -5.43
N GLU A 55 -9.74 5.54 -5.29
CA GLU A 55 -10.87 6.45 -5.27
C GLU A 55 -10.86 7.36 -4.05
N ILE A 56 -10.64 6.79 -2.85
CA ILE A 56 -10.50 7.54 -1.60
C ILE A 56 -9.38 8.58 -1.72
N THR A 57 -8.22 8.18 -2.25
CA THR A 57 -7.08 9.08 -2.44
C THR A 57 -7.43 10.23 -3.39
N ARG A 58 -8.19 9.96 -4.46
CA ARG A 58 -8.65 10.99 -5.39
C ARG A 58 -9.62 11.96 -4.70
N MET A 59 -10.61 11.45 -3.98
CA MET A 59 -11.59 12.28 -3.27
C MET A 59 -10.90 13.21 -2.27
N HIS A 60 -9.91 12.72 -1.52
CA HIS A 60 -9.10 13.56 -0.64
C HIS A 60 -8.34 14.67 -1.37
N ARG A 61 -7.73 14.38 -2.53
CA ARG A 61 -7.07 15.39 -3.36
C ARG A 61 -8.05 16.45 -3.87
N GLU A 62 -9.29 16.06 -4.12
CA GLU A 62 -10.40 16.95 -4.50
C GLU A 62 -11.07 17.64 -3.31
N GLN A 63 -10.58 17.41 -2.07
CA GLN A 63 -11.17 17.92 -0.83
C GLN A 63 -12.66 17.55 -0.69
N LYS A 64 -13.04 16.38 -1.19
CA LYS A 64 -14.40 15.84 -1.05
C LYS A 64 -14.51 14.99 0.21
N PRO A 65 -15.63 15.08 0.95
CA PRO A 65 -15.90 14.19 2.07
C PRO A 65 -15.78 12.72 1.66
N VAL A 66 -15.06 11.92 2.46
CA VAL A 66 -14.96 10.47 2.25
C VAL A 66 -15.76 9.71 3.30
N ASP A 67 -16.89 9.17 2.88
CA ASP A 67 -17.68 8.21 3.66
C ASP A 67 -18.20 7.09 2.73
N GLY A 68 -18.74 6.02 3.31
CA GLY A 68 -19.16 4.84 2.57
C GLY A 68 -20.23 5.11 1.49
N LEU A 69 -21.14 6.06 1.72
CA LEU A 69 -22.17 6.42 0.74
C LEU A 69 -21.56 7.28 -0.38
N THR A 70 -20.82 8.33 -0.01
CA THR A 70 -20.19 9.22 -1.00
C THR A 70 -19.19 8.48 -1.89
N LEU A 71 -18.41 7.55 -1.32
CA LEU A 71 -17.52 6.67 -2.08
C LEU A 71 -18.29 5.78 -3.06
N PHE A 72 -19.41 5.19 -2.63
CA PHE A 72 -20.23 4.36 -3.49
C PHE A 72 -20.78 5.14 -4.69
N ASP A 73 -21.29 6.35 -4.46
CA ASP A 73 -21.81 7.22 -5.53
C ASP A 73 -20.72 7.60 -6.54
N GLU A 74 -19.50 7.88 -6.08
CA GLU A 74 -18.35 8.13 -6.98
C GLU A 74 -17.99 6.89 -7.82
N LEU A 75 -18.03 5.70 -7.22
CA LEU A 75 -17.77 4.43 -7.92
C LEU A 75 -18.89 4.08 -8.91
N GLU A 76 -20.14 4.40 -8.59
CA GLU A 76 -21.29 4.18 -9.47
C GLU A 76 -21.17 5.02 -10.74
N ARG A 77 -20.83 6.31 -10.60
CA ARG A 77 -20.56 7.19 -11.75
C ARG A 77 -19.46 6.66 -12.67
N LYS A 78 -18.53 5.88 -12.14
CA LYS A 78 -17.44 5.24 -12.88
C LYS A 78 -17.74 3.81 -13.33
N SER A 79 -18.93 3.28 -13.02
CA SER A 79 -19.31 1.89 -13.29
C SER A 79 -18.37 0.85 -12.65
N LEU A 80 -17.80 1.17 -11.48
CA LEU A 80 -16.83 0.33 -10.77
C LEU A 80 -17.44 -0.46 -9.59
N THR A 81 -18.71 -0.22 -9.25
CA THR A 81 -19.40 -0.83 -8.08
C THR A 81 -19.36 -2.35 -8.10
N VAL A 82 -19.57 -2.98 -9.26
CA VAL A 82 -19.49 -4.45 -9.40
C VAL A 82 -18.07 -4.97 -9.15
N SER A 83 -17.04 -4.21 -9.54
CA SER A 83 -15.63 -4.61 -9.35
C SER A 83 -15.18 -4.59 -7.89
N VAL A 84 -15.92 -3.90 -7.00
CA VAL A 84 -15.60 -3.81 -5.58
C VAL A 84 -16.54 -4.62 -4.69
N GLY A 85 -17.49 -5.37 -5.26
CA GLY A 85 -18.46 -6.15 -4.48
C GLY A 85 -19.73 -5.39 -4.07
N GLY A 86 -19.94 -4.19 -4.61
CA GLY A 86 -21.13 -3.36 -4.37
C GLY A 86 -21.15 -2.66 -3.01
N PHE A 87 -22.25 -1.96 -2.74
CA PHE A 87 -22.41 -1.17 -1.51
C PHE A 87 -22.31 -2.03 -0.24
N ALA A 88 -22.87 -3.24 -0.28
CA ALA A 88 -22.84 -4.16 0.86
C ALA A 88 -21.41 -4.44 1.34
N TYR A 89 -20.45 -4.61 0.42
CA TYR A 89 -19.07 -4.85 0.79
C TYR A 89 -18.41 -3.63 1.46
N ILE A 90 -18.68 -2.42 0.96
CA ILE A 90 -18.17 -1.18 1.56
C ILE A 90 -18.76 -1.00 2.97
N ALA A 91 -20.05 -1.25 3.13
CA ALA A 91 -20.74 -1.19 4.42
C ALA A 91 -20.20 -2.23 5.41
N ASP A 92 -19.92 -3.46 4.94
CA ASP A 92 -19.33 -4.51 5.77
C ASP A 92 -17.91 -4.15 6.23
N ILE A 93 -17.08 -3.55 5.37
CA ILE A 93 -15.75 -3.06 5.75
C ILE A 93 -15.86 -2.00 6.86
N ALA A 94 -16.72 -1.00 6.67
CA ALA A 94 -16.93 0.05 7.66
C ALA A 94 -17.41 -0.53 9.00
N LYS A 95 -18.38 -1.46 8.96
CA LYS A 95 -18.95 -2.08 10.15
C LYS A 95 -17.96 -2.97 10.90
N ASN A 96 -17.14 -3.73 10.19
CA ASN A 96 -16.19 -4.67 10.78
C ASN A 96 -14.88 -4.01 11.21
N THR A 97 -14.69 -2.71 10.93
CA THR A 97 -13.51 -1.97 11.35
C THR A 97 -13.64 -1.61 12.84
N PRO A 98 -12.80 -2.18 13.73
CA PRO A 98 -12.99 -2.03 15.18
C PRO A 98 -12.80 -0.59 15.66
N SER A 99 -11.85 0.14 15.06
CA SER A 99 -11.56 1.54 15.37
C SER A 99 -10.63 2.15 14.32
N ALA A 100 -10.88 3.41 13.97
CA ALA A 100 -9.95 4.22 13.17
C ALA A 100 -8.67 4.61 13.94
N ALA A 101 -8.65 4.49 15.28
CA ALA A 101 -7.50 4.90 16.10
C ALA A 101 -6.20 4.16 15.74
N ASN A 102 -6.31 2.91 15.27
CA ASN A 102 -5.17 2.05 14.93
C ASN A 102 -4.89 1.96 13.41
N ILE A 103 -5.53 2.81 12.60
CA ILE A 103 -5.41 2.77 11.12
C ILE A 103 -3.95 2.81 10.64
N VAL A 104 -3.09 3.57 11.32
CA VAL A 104 -1.67 3.71 10.97
C VAL A 104 -0.93 2.38 11.18
N ALA A 105 -1.25 1.62 12.22
CA ALA A 105 -0.62 0.32 12.48
C ALA A 105 -1.03 -0.71 11.40
N TYR A 106 -2.30 -0.74 11.01
CA TYR A 106 -2.76 -1.58 9.91
C TYR A 106 -2.14 -1.16 8.57
N ALA A 107 -1.98 0.15 8.33
CA ALA A 107 -1.28 0.64 7.16
C ALA A 107 0.19 0.20 7.10
N MET A 108 0.89 0.17 8.24
CA MET A 108 2.24 -0.40 8.30
C MET A 108 2.25 -1.88 7.90
N GLN A 109 1.30 -2.68 8.40
CA GLN A 109 1.20 -4.09 8.02
C GLN A 109 0.92 -4.28 6.51
N VAL A 110 0.00 -3.51 5.93
CA VAL A 110 -0.26 -3.53 4.48
C VAL A 110 1.00 -3.18 3.70
N ARG A 111 1.75 -2.17 4.17
CA ARG A 111 3.00 -1.75 3.54
C ARG A 111 4.08 -2.82 3.62
N GLU A 112 4.28 -3.48 4.75
CA GLU A 112 5.28 -4.55 4.89
C GLU A 112 5.00 -5.68 3.90
N THR A 113 3.75 -6.17 3.85
CA THR A 113 3.38 -7.21 2.88
C THR A 113 3.52 -6.74 1.43
N ALA A 114 3.28 -5.45 1.14
CA ALA A 114 3.53 -4.89 -0.19
C ALA A 114 5.02 -4.87 -0.56
N MET A 115 5.89 -4.55 0.39
CA MET A 115 7.34 -4.59 0.20
C MET A 115 7.84 -6.01 -0.05
N GLU A 116 7.30 -7.00 0.66
CA GLU A 116 7.59 -8.41 0.42
C GLU A 116 7.12 -8.86 -0.98
N ARG A 117 5.90 -8.48 -1.39
CA ARG A 117 5.41 -8.76 -2.76
C ARG A 117 6.30 -8.12 -3.82
N TYR A 118 6.75 -6.88 -3.60
CA TYR A 118 7.68 -6.21 -4.49
C TYR A 118 9.02 -6.98 -4.58
N ALA A 119 9.55 -7.42 -3.44
CA ALA A 119 10.76 -8.24 -3.40
C ALA A 119 10.61 -9.54 -4.20
N ILE A 120 9.51 -10.26 -3.99
CA ILE A 120 9.22 -11.52 -4.70
C ILE A 120 9.18 -11.29 -6.21
N ASN A 121 8.51 -10.23 -6.67
CA ASN A 121 8.44 -9.90 -8.10
C ASN A 121 9.83 -9.62 -8.69
N ARG A 122 10.65 -8.84 -7.98
CA ARG A 122 12.03 -8.53 -8.39
C ARG A 122 12.94 -9.76 -8.42
N MET A 123 12.78 -10.67 -7.46
CA MET A 123 13.54 -11.93 -7.44
C MET A 123 13.08 -12.91 -8.51
N THR A 124 11.80 -12.87 -8.87
CA THR A 124 11.24 -13.64 -10.01
C THR A 124 11.86 -13.15 -11.31
N GLU A 125 11.93 -11.83 -11.53
CA GLU A 125 12.59 -11.21 -12.69
C GLU A 125 14.08 -11.59 -12.77
N ALA A 126 14.80 -11.58 -11.65
CA ALA A 126 16.18 -12.05 -11.59
C ALA A 126 16.31 -13.53 -12.00
N THR A 127 15.36 -14.37 -11.57
CA THR A 127 15.32 -15.79 -11.92
C THR A 127 15.04 -15.99 -13.41
N GLU A 128 14.06 -15.28 -13.96
CA GLU A 128 13.74 -15.28 -15.39
C GLU A 128 14.94 -14.86 -16.25
N LEU A 129 15.69 -13.83 -15.81
CA LEU A 129 16.91 -13.39 -16.48
C LEU A 129 17.95 -14.51 -16.54
N LEU A 130 18.13 -15.29 -15.48
CA LEU A 130 19.06 -16.42 -15.46
C LEU A 130 18.66 -17.51 -16.47
N TYR A 131 17.37 -17.83 -16.57
CA TYR A 131 16.85 -18.82 -17.53
C TYR A 131 16.85 -18.32 -18.99
N SER A 132 16.74 -17.02 -19.22
CA SER A 132 16.62 -16.44 -20.56
C SER A 132 17.84 -16.74 -21.45
N ARG A 133 17.60 -17.00 -22.74
CA ARG A 133 18.64 -17.16 -23.77
C ARG A 133 18.63 -15.94 -24.68
N ASN A 134 19.01 -14.79 -24.12
CA ASN A 134 18.90 -13.46 -24.73
C ASN A 134 20.24 -12.89 -25.24
N GLY A 135 21.26 -13.74 -25.42
CA GLY A 135 22.58 -13.31 -25.87
C GLY A 135 23.46 -12.63 -24.81
N MET A 136 22.95 -12.40 -23.60
CA MET A 136 23.76 -11.87 -22.50
C MET A 136 24.75 -12.92 -21.98
N THR A 137 25.95 -12.46 -21.63
CA THR A 137 26.93 -13.28 -20.89
C THR A 137 26.48 -13.47 -19.44
N ALA A 138 27.05 -14.46 -18.76
CA ALA A 138 26.76 -14.68 -17.33
C ALA A 138 27.10 -13.44 -16.48
N THR A 139 28.21 -12.77 -16.77
CA THR A 139 28.63 -11.54 -16.08
C THR A 139 27.60 -10.42 -16.24
N GLN A 140 27.11 -10.17 -17.45
CA GLN A 140 26.08 -9.15 -17.70
C GLN A 140 24.78 -9.45 -16.93
N LYS A 141 24.42 -10.74 -16.80
CA LYS A 141 23.26 -11.14 -16.00
C LYS A 141 23.49 -10.88 -14.50
N TYR A 142 24.69 -11.14 -13.98
CA TYR A 142 25.02 -10.86 -12.59
C TYR A 142 24.99 -9.36 -12.26
N GLU A 143 25.48 -8.51 -13.17
CA GLU A 143 25.39 -7.05 -13.03
C GLU A 143 23.94 -6.57 -12.97
N ALA A 144 23.07 -7.09 -13.84
CA ALA A 144 21.65 -6.76 -13.81
C ALA A 144 20.95 -7.22 -12.51
N ILE A 145 21.29 -8.41 -11.99
CA ILE A 145 20.78 -8.90 -10.70
C ILE A 145 21.25 -8.00 -9.54
N GLN A 146 22.50 -7.55 -9.56
CA GLN A 146 23.01 -6.59 -8.57
C GLN A 146 22.25 -5.27 -8.62
N ALA A 147 21.89 -4.78 -9.80
CA ALA A 147 21.05 -3.60 -9.97
C ALA A 147 19.64 -3.82 -9.38
N ILE A 148 19.02 -4.97 -9.62
CA ILE A 148 17.73 -5.35 -9.03
C ILE A 148 17.81 -5.33 -7.49
N PHE A 149 18.87 -5.89 -6.90
CA PHE A 149 19.05 -5.92 -5.45
C PHE A 149 19.24 -4.52 -4.85
N THR A 150 19.95 -3.65 -5.57
CA THR A 150 20.12 -2.24 -5.18
C THR A 150 18.76 -1.52 -5.16
N GLN A 151 17.97 -1.69 -6.22
CA GLN A 151 16.62 -1.11 -6.31
C GLN A 151 15.70 -1.60 -5.19
N LEU A 152 15.81 -2.88 -4.81
CA LEU A 152 15.04 -3.43 -3.68
C LEU A 152 15.39 -2.74 -2.36
N THR A 153 16.69 -2.54 -2.12
CA THR A 153 17.19 -1.84 -0.93
C THR A 153 16.74 -0.38 -0.89
N ASP A 154 16.75 0.30 -2.03
CA ASP A 154 16.31 1.69 -2.13
C ASP A 154 14.79 1.84 -1.99
N HIS A 155 14.02 0.85 -2.47
CA HIS A 155 12.57 0.80 -2.27
C HIS A 155 12.21 0.71 -0.78
N ALA A 156 12.96 -0.07 0.00
CA ALA A 156 12.76 -0.15 1.45
C ALA A 156 13.07 1.19 2.16
N LYS A 157 14.10 1.91 1.72
CA LYS A 157 14.49 3.22 2.29
C LYS A 157 13.52 4.35 1.93
N THR A 158 13.00 4.36 0.70
CA THR A 158 12.09 5.40 0.21
C THR A 158 10.71 5.32 0.86
N GLY A 159 10.21 4.13 1.19
CA GLY A 159 9.07 4.00 2.09
C GLY A 159 9.40 4.48 3.51
N SER A 160 10.63 4.24 3.99
CA SER A 160 11.05 4.53 5.37
C SER A 160 11.42 6.00 5.63
N ARG A 161 11.02 6.95 4.77
CA ARG A 161 11.03 8.38 5.10
C ARG A 161 9.96 8.67 6.17
N ARG A 162 10.30 8.30 7.40
CA ARG A 162 10.11 9.06 8.64
C ARG A 162 9.73 10.51 8.30
N GLY A 163 8.65 11.11 8.81
CA GLY A 163 8.13 10.92 10.15
C GLY A 163 9.13 11.36 11.25
N LEU A 164 10.33 11.79 10.86
CA LEU A 164 11.31 12.40 11.74
C LEU A 164 11.61 13.77 11.17
N ARG A 165 11.51 14.71 12.09
CA ARG A 165 12.02 16.05 12.00
C ARG A 165 13.41 16.09 11.34
N SER A 166 13.62 17.08 10.48
CA SER A 166 14.90 17.44 9.88
C SER A 166 16.00 17.54 10.96
N PHE A 167 17.26 17.27 10.61
CA PHE A 167 18.39 17.53 11.52
C PHE A 167 18.39 18.99 12.05
N GLY A 168 17.85 19.93 11.27
CA GLY A 168 17.62 21.31 11.71
C GLY A 168 16.50 21.45 12.76
N GLU A 169 15.43 20.67 12.68
CA GLU A 169 14.33 20.67 13.66
C GLU A 169 14.71 19.96 14.98
N VAL A 170 15.72 19.09 14.98
CA VAL A 170 16.27 18.47 16.21
C VAL A 170 17.25 19.42 16.93
N MET A 171 17.84 20.39 16.21
CA MET A 171 18.74 21.40 16.78
C MET A 171 18.00 22.55 17.48
N GLU A 172 16.77 22.89 17.07
CA GLU A 172 15.96 23.94 17.71
C GLU A 172 15.43 23.54 19.11
N ASP A 173 15.27 22.24 19.38
CA ASP A 173 14.83 21.73 20.69
C ASP A 173 15.97 21.72 21.74
N TRP A 174 17.22 21.96 21.33
CA TRP A 174 18.40 22.03 22.21
C TRP A 174 19.01 23.44 22.13
N GLY A 175 18.28 24.43 22.64
CA GLY A 175 18.83 25.77 22.83
C GLY A 175 19.92 25.78 23.91
N TRP A 176 21.18 25.87 23.48
CA TRP A 176 22.30 26.59 24.12
C TRP A 176 23.23 27.13 23.04
#